data_AF-A0A6G0RZT1-F1
#
_entry.id   AF-A0A6G0RZT1-F1
#
_cell.length_a   1.000
_cell.length_b   1.000
_cell.length_c   1.000
_cell.angle_alpha   90.00
_cell.angle_beta   90.00
_cell.angle_gamma   90.00
#
_symmetry.space_group_name_H-M   'P 1'
#
loop_
_entity.id
_entity.type
_entity.pdbx_description
1 polymer ?
#
loop_
_entity_poly.entity_id
_entity_poly.type
_entity_poly.pdbx_seq_one_letter_code
_entity_poly.pdbx_strand_id
1 'polypeptide(L)'
;MSSHSSPKSSPKHHTREERRRVLDAYSSGGDWRAVASHNGFPRTTAERLVRTGRVEDLPRRGARATKVTPEIKAAVELWLDECCTYTLSILRTMVMCEFNVLLSEATISRHLVGMFFTVKQVNV
;
A
#
# COMPACT_ATOMS: atom_id res chain seq x y z
N MET A 1 4.78 47.94 12.35
CA MET A 1 5.48 46.86 11.64
C MET A 1 4.59 45.64 11.68
N SER A 2 3.71 45.46 10.69
CA SER A 2 2.76 44.33 10.66
C SER A 2 3.40 43.13 9.99
N SER A 3 3.74 42.12 10.78
CA SER A 3 4.21 40.83 10.32
C SER A 3 3.05 40.03 9.74
N HIS A 4 2.89 40.04 8.42
CA HIS A 4 1.97 39.13 7.74
C HIS A 4 2.62 37.75 7.64
N SER A 5 2.27 36.87 8.58
CA SER A 5 2.56 35.43 8.49
C SER A 5 1.85 34.87 7.26
N SER A 6 2.62 34.52 6.23
CA SER A 6 2.08 33.85 5.04
C SER A 6 1.44 32.50 5.43
N PRO A 7 0.30 32.12 4.84
CA PRO A 7 -0.35 30.86 5.16
C PRO A 7 0.57 29.70 4.77
N LYS A 8 0.78 28.76 5.71
CA LYS A 8 1.56 27.54 5.44
C LYS A 8 0.79 26.69 4.42
N SER A 9 1.19 26.78 3.16
CA SER A 9 0.70 25.89 2.11
C SER A 9 1.09 24.44 2.44
N SER A 10 0.19 23.50 2.14
CA SER A 10 0.51 22.08 2.20
C SER A 10 1.75 21.79 1.35
N PRO A 11 2.66 20.88 1.78
CA PRO A 11 3.86 20.59 1.01
C PRO A 11 3.47 20.17 -0.41
N LYS A 12 3.84 20.98 -1.41
CA LYS A 12 3.63 20.62 -2.81
C LYS A 12 4.39 19.33 -3.09
N HIS A 13 3.70 18.34 -3.61
CA HIS A 13 4.32 17.12 -4.08
C HIS A 13 5.00 17.40 -5.42
N HIS A 14 6.32 17.25 -5.50
CA HIS A 14 7.03 17.45 -6.76
C HIS A 14 6.59 16.43 -7.79
N THR A 15 6.26 16.90 -9.00
CA THR A 15 5.76 16.04 -10.08
C THR A 15 6.87 15.14 -10.63
N ARG A 16 6.46 14.13 -11.39
CA ARG A 16 7.39 13.20 -12.04
C ARG A 16 8.30 13.95 -13.03
N GLU A 17 7.74 14.91 -13.74
CA GLU A 17 8.44 15.73 -14.73
C GLU A 17 9.46 16.66 -14.06
N GLU A 18 9.08 17.28 -12.94
CA GLU A 18 9.98 18.11 -12.14
C GLU A 18 11.20 17.33 -11.64
N ARG A 19 10.97 16.11 -11.14
CA ARG A 19 12.04 15.20 -10.69
C ARG A 19 12.92 14.77 -11.86
N ARG A 20 12.32 14.43 -13.01
CA ARG A 20 13.05 14.02 -14.22
C ARG A 20 13.99 15.11 -14.69
N ARG A 21 13.55 16.37 -14.77
CA ARG A 21 14.40 17.51 -15.17
C ARG A 21 15.65 17.65 -14.29
N VAL A 22 15.52 17.46 -12.98
CA VAL A 22 16.65 17.53 -12.05
C VAL A 22 17.64 16.39 -12.31
N LEU A 23 17.15 15.17 -12.56
CA LEU A 23 18.00 14.02 -12.86
C LEU A 23 18.69 14.11 -14.23
N ASP A 24 18.01 14.64 -15.24
CA ASP A 24 18.58 14.84 -16.58
C ASP A 24 19.71 15.88 -16.53
N ALA A 25 19.52 16.97 -15.78
CA ALA A 25 20.56 17.98 -15.54
C ALA A 25 21.76 17.37 -14.81
N TYR A 26 21.52 16.52 -13.79
CA TYR A 26 22.59 15.83 -13.07
C TYR A 26 23.37 14.88 -13.98
N SER A 27 22.67 14.09 -14.79
CA SER A 27 23.27 13.11 -15.71
C SER A 27 24.08 13.78 -16.81
N SER A 28 23.68 14.98 -17.22
CA SER A 28 24.40 15.80 -18.22
C SER A 28 25.59 16.57 -17.63
N GLY A 29 25.89 16.39 -16.34
CA GLY A 29 26.95 17.14 -15.63
C GLY A 29 26.64 18.63 -15.41
N GLY A 30 25.39 19.05 -15.62
CA GLY A 30 24.95 20.43 -15.45
C GLY A 30 24.60 20.81 -14.01
N ASP A 31 24.21 22.06 -13.81
CA ASP A 31 23.80 22.57 -12.48
C ASP A 31 22.37 22.15 -12.13
N TRP A 32 22.23 20.90 -11.71
CA TRP A 32 20.97 20.33 -11.23
C TRP A 32 20.44 21.02 -9.96
N ARG A 33 21.27 21.73 -9.18
CA ARG A 33 20.83 22.44 -7.97
C ARG A 33 20.03 23.68 -8.36
N ALA A 34 20.48 24.42 -9.36
CA ALA A 34 19.71 25.54 -9.91
C ALA A 34 18.36 25.08 -10.48
N VAL A 35 18.34 23.96 -11.23
CA VAL A 35 17.11 23.36 -11.76
C VAL A 35 16.16 22.94 -10.62
N ALA A 36 16.69 22.34 -9.57
CA ALA A 36 15.91 21.94 -8.40
C ALA A 36 15.32 23.15 -7.66
N SER A 37 16.10 24.22 -7.46
CA SER A 37 15.62 25.46 -6.85
C SER A 37 14.50 26.12 -7.67
N HIS A 38 14.62 26.13 -9.00
CA HIS A 38 13.57 26.66 -9.88
C HIS A 38 12.27 25.85 -9.80
N ASN A 39 12.38 24.51 -9.70
CA ASN A 39 11.24 23.62 -9.46
C ASN A 39 10.76 23.64 -7.99
N GLY A 40 11.32 24.49 -7.13
CA GLY A 40 10.91 24.65 -5.73
C GLY A 40 11.30 23.50 -4.79
N PHE A 41 12.29 22.68 -5.15
CA PHE A 41 12.75 21.60 -4.27
C PHE A 41 13.49 22.14 -3.05
N PRO A 42 13.18 21.64 -1.84
CA PRO A 42 14.09 21.77 -0.72
C PRO A 42 15.44 21.09 -1.04
N ARG A 43 16.55 21.70 -0.63
CA ARG A 43 17.91 21.22 -0.91
C ARG A 43 18.09 19.74 -0.57
N THR A 44 17.65 19.33 0.62
CA THR A 44 17.77 17.95 1.11
C THR A 44 16.94 16.96 0.28
N THR A 45 15.78 17.39 -0.24
CA THR A 45 14.95 16.59 -1.14
C THR A 45 15.60 16.41 -2.50
N ALA A 46 16.18 17.48 -3.06
CA ALA A 46 16.91 17.43 -4.33
C ALA A 46 18.16 16.54 -4.24
N GLU A 47 18.93 16.66 -3.16
CA GLU A 47 20.10 15.79 -2.89
C GLU A 47 19.68 14.32 -2.76
N ARG A 48 18.58 14.03 -2.03
CA ARG A 48 18.03 12.68 -1.94
C ARG A 48 17.56 12.16 -3.30
N LEU A 49 16.92 13.00 -4.10
CA LEU A 49 16.46 12.64 -5.44
C LEU A 49 17.65 12.21 -6.31
N VAL A 50 18.68 13.05 -6.41
CA VAL A 50 19.89 12.75 -7.20
C VAL A 50 20.59 11.50 -6.68
N ARG A 51 20.76 11.36 -5.36
CA ARG A 51 21.38 10.18 -4.75
C ARG A 51 20.62 8.88 -5.03
N THR A 52 19.28 8.94 -5.07
CA THR A 52 18.46 7.75 -5.30
C THR A 52 18.22 7.48 -6.78
N GLY A 53 18.27 8.50 -7.64
CA GLY A 53 18.01 8.43 -9.07
C GLY A 53 16.56 8.05 -9.43
N ARG A 54 15.63 8.07 -8.47
CA ARG A 54 14.26 7.55 -8.65
C ARG A 54 13.27 8.68 -8.83
N VAL A 55 12.55 8.66 -9.96
CA VAL A 55 11.51 9.64 -10.25
C VAL A 55 10.18 9.22 -9.61
N GLU A 56 9.96 7.91 -9.54
CA GLU A 56 8.72 7.24 -9.17
C GLU A 56 8.49 7.26 -7.65
N ASP A 57 7.24 7.49 -7.26
CA ASP A 57 6.83 7.39 -5.87
C ASP A 57 6.74 5.93 -5.46
N LEU A 58 7.55 5.57 -4.45
CA LEU A 58 7.45 4.27 -3.82
C LEU A 58 6.29 4.27 -2.83
N PRO A 59 5.58 3.13 -2.70
CA PRO A 59 4.66 2.93 -1.60
C PRO A 59 5.36 3.23 -0.29
N ARG A 60 4.77 4.09 0.55
CA ARG A 60 5.34 4.50 1.83
C ARG A 60 5.58 3.32 2.78
N ARG A 61 4.82 2.23 2.60
CA ARG A 61 4.89 1.01 3.41
C ARG A 61 4.96 -0.19 2.47
N GLY A 62 5.86 -1.13 2.77
CA GLY A 62 5.93 -2.41 2.07
C GLY A 62 4.80 -3.37 2.46
N ALA A 63 4.70 -4.48 1.73
CA ALA A 63 3.83 -5.58 2.11
C ALA A 63 4.20 -6.08 3.51
N ARG A 64 3.18 -6.38 4.33
CA ARG A 64 3.37 -7.04 5.63
C ARG A 64 3.09 -8.52 5.45
N ALA A 65 3.90 -9.36 6.08
CA ALA A 65 3.60 -10.79 6.17
C ALA A 65 2.24 -10.98 6.88
N THR A 66 1.32 -11.66 6.20
CA THR A 66 0.02 -12.04 6.77
C THR A 66 0.05 -13.53 7.11
N LYS A 67 -0.53 -13.90 8.26
CA LYS A 67 -0.69 -15.32 8.63
C LYS A 67 -1.54 -16.11 7.61
N VAL A 68 -2.50 -15.43 6.99
CA VAL A 68 -3.34 -16.01 5.95
C VAL A 68 -2.65 -15.79 4.61
N THR A 69 -2.07 -16.87 4.09
CA THR A 69 -1.45 -16.90 2.77
C THR A 69 -2.51 -17.11 1.68
N PRO A 70 -2.20 -16.84 0.39
CA PRO A 70 -3.12 -17.14 -0.71
C PRO A 70 -3.57 -18.60 -0.75
N GLU A 71 -2.68 -19.54 -0.40
CA GLU A 71 -2.95 -20.98 -0.38
C GLU A 71 -3.99 -21.33 0.69
N ILE A 72 -3.87 -20.75 1.89
CA ILE A 72 -4.87 -20.93 2.95
C ILE A 72 -6.24 -20.39 2.50
N LYS A 73 -6.28 -19.27 1.77
CA LYS A 73 -7.55 -18.73 1.26
C LYS A 73 -8.20 -19.66 0.26
N ALA A 74 -7.42 -20.16 -0.71
CA ALA A 74 -7.93 -21.07 -1.74
C ALA A 74 -8.47 -22.38 -1.12
N ALA A 75 -7.79 -22.91 -0.09
CA ALA A 75 -8.28 -24.09 0.63
C ALA A 75 -9.60 -23.82 1.37
N VAL A 76 -9.70 -22.68 2.07
CA VAL A 76 -10.95 -22.28 2.74
C VAL A 76 -12.09 -22.07 1.75
N GLU A 77 -11.80 -21.53 0.56
CA GLU A 77 -12.78 -21.39 -0.53
C GLU A 77 -13.30 -22.76 -0.98
N LEU A 78 -12.38 -23.67 -1.33
CA LEU A 78 -12.70 -25.01 -1.78
C LEU A 78 -13.54 -25.79 -0.75
N TRP A 79 -13.18 -25.75 0.54
CA TRP A 79 -13.93 -26.44 1.59
C TRP A 79 -15.36 -25.90 1.74
N LEU A 80 -15.56 -24.60 1.52
CA LEU A 80 -16.89 -23.98 1.62
C LEU A 80 -17.71 -24.18 0.35
N ASP A 81 -17.08 -24.28 -0.81
CA ASP A 81 -17.72 -24.67 -2.07
C ASP A 81 -18.20 -26.13 -1.99
N GLU A 82 -17.43 -27.01 -1.35
CA GLU A 82 -17.83 -28.40 -1.08
C GLU A 82 -18.90 -28.50 0.02
N CYS A 83 -18.77 -27.72 1.09
CA CYS A 83 -19.71 -27.75 2.22
C CYS A 83 -19.82 -26.38 2.93
N CYS A 84 -20.84 -25.62 2.55
CA CYS A 84 -21.11 -24.29 3.10
C CYS A 84 -21.67 -24.30 4.55
N THR A 85 -21.86 -25.47 5.16
CA THR A 85 -22.36 -25.60 6.54
C THR A 85 -21.24 -25.57 7.60
N TYR A 86 -19.97 -25.55 7.16
CA TYR A 86 -18.85 -25.45 8.09
C TYR A 86 -18.89 -24.14 8.88
N THR A 87 -18.82 -24.28 10.20
CA THR A 87 -18.71 -23.15 11.11
C THR A 87 -17.29 -22.59 11.12
N LEU A 88 -17.12 -21.35 11.57
CA LEU A 88 -15.80 -20.72 11.71
C LEU A 88 -14.85 -21.51 12.61
N SER A 89 -15.37 -22.17 13.64
CA SER A 89 -14.60 -23.03 14.55
C SER A 89 -14.09 -24.29 13.87
N ILE A 90 -14.91 -24.90 13.00
CA ILE A 90 -14.50 -26.05 12.17
C ILE A 90 -13.41 -25.62 11.19
N LEU A 91 -13.63 -24.53 10.45
CA LEU A 91 -12.63 -23.98 9.51
C LEU A 91 -11.31 -23.66 10.21
N ARG A 92 -11.36 -23.08 11.43
CA ARG A 92 -10.17 -22.83 12.25
C ARG A 92 -9.40 -24.11 12.55
N THR A 93 -10.11 -25.17 12.88
CA THR A 93 -9.52 -26.49 13.18
C THR A 93 -8.89 -27.09 11.93
N MET A 94 -9.58 -27.02 10.79
CA MET A 94 -9.06 -27.51 9.50
C MET A 94 -7.79 -26.76 9.07
N VAL A 95 -7.78 -25.42 9.17
CA VAL A 95 -6.57 -24.63 8.85
C VAL A 95 -5.41 -24.98 9.79
N MET A 96 -5.69 -25.20 11.07
CA MET A 96 -4.66 -25.63 12.03
C MET A 96 -4.10 -27.01 11.67
N CYS A 97 -4.95 -27.97 11.28
CA CYS A 97 -4.52 -29.31 10.92
C CYS A 97 -3.72 -29.35 9.61
N GLU A 98 -4.17 -28.64 8.58
CA GLU A 98 -3.57 -28.70 7.24
C GLU A 98 -2.31 -27.82 7.13
N PHE A 99 -2.34 -26.60 7.68
CA PHE A 99 -1.28 -25.61 7.48
C PHE A 99 -0.46 -25.33 8.74
N ASN A 100 -0.82 -25.92 9.89
CA ASN A 100 -0.20 -25.63 11.19
C ASN A 100 -0.23 -24.13 11.56
N VAL A 101 -1.27 -23.42 11.12
CA VAL A 101 -1.47 -21.99 11.39
C VAL A 101 -2.70 -21.78 12.25
N LEU A 102 -2.49 -21.28 13.47
CA LEU A 102 -3.60 -20.89 14.35
C LEU A 102 -4.18 -19.54 13.94
N LEU A 103 -5.38 -19.56 13.37
CA LEU A 103 -6.18 -18.38 13.07
C LEU A 103 -7.24 -18.13 14.14
N SER A 104 -7.65 -16.87 14.29
CA SER A 104 -8.88 -16.54 15.04
C SER A 104 -10.09 -16.64 14.12
N GLU A 105 -11.25 -16.97 14.67
CA GLU A 105 -12.51 -17.00 13.92
C GLU A 105 -12.82 -15.65 13.28
N ALA A 106 -12.49 -14.54 13.95
CA ALA A 106 -12.61 -13.19 13.39
C ALA A 106 -11.71 -12.97 12.15
N THR A 107 -10.54 -13.61 12.10
CA THR A 107 -9.67 -13.55 10.92
C THR A 107 -10.28 -14.30 9.75
N ILE A 108 -10.80 -15.51 10.01
CA ILE A 108 -11.49 -16.32 8.99
C ILE A 108 -12.71 -15.55 8.48
N SER A 109 -13.59 -15.08 9.38
CA SER A 109 -14.78 -14.29 9.03
C SER A 109 -14.44 -13.07 8.16
N ARG A 110 -13.40 -12.30 8.50
CA ARG A 110 -12.96 -11.15 7.68
C ARG A 110 -12.57 -11.57 6.26
N HIS A 111 -11.88 -12.70 6.11
CA HIS A 111 -11.52 -13.20 4.79
C HIS A 111 -12.73 -13.69 4.01
N LEU A 112 -13.67 -14.39 4.66
CA LEU A 112 -14.92 -14.82 4.02
C LEU A 112 -15.73 -13.63 3.51
N VAL A 113 -15.86 -12.55 4.27
CA VAL A 113 -16.54 -11.31 3.82
C VAL A 113 -15.85 -10.69 2.60
N GLY A 114 -14.53 -10.83 2.49
CA GLY A 114 -13.78 -10.35 1.33
C GLY A 114 -13.81 -11.28 0.12
N MET A 115 -14.16 -12.55 0.31
CA MET A 115 -14.19 -13.58 -0.73
C MET A 115 -15.60 -13.74 -1.32
N PHE A 116 -16.61 -13.76 -0.47
CA PHE A 116 -17.99 -14.04 -0.85
C PHE A 116 -18.84 -12.78 -0.87
N PHE A 117 -19.74 -12.67 -1.85
CA PHE A 117 -20.74 -11.62 -1.89
C PHE A 117 -21.92 -11.96 -0.97
N THR A 118 -22.43 -10.97 -0.25
CA THR A 118 -23.68 -11.13 0.53
C THR A 118 -24.86 -10.67 -0.32
N VAL A 119 -25.87 -11.52 -0.48
CA VAL A 119 -27.12 -11.13 -1.14
C VAL A 119 -28.02 -10.45 -0.11
N LYS A 120 -28.51 -9.25 -0.42
CA LYS A 120 -29.54 -8.61 0.41
C LYS A 120 -30.86 -9.35 0.24
N GLN A 121 -31.49 -9.76 1.34
CA GLN A 121 -32.88 -10.20 1.26
C GLN A 121 -33.77 -9.02 0.88
N VAL A 122 -34.57 -9.19 -0.16
CA VAL A 122 -35.63 -8.27 -0.56
C VAL A 122 -36.93 -8.88 -0.09
N ASN A 123 -37.63 -8.20 0.82
CA ASN A 123 -38.98 -8.60 1.20
C ASN A 123 -39.89 -8.31 0.00
N VAL A 124 -40.59 -9.34 -0.50
CA VAL A 124 -41.62 -9.23 -1.54
C VAL A 124 -42.99 -9.16 -0.87
#